data_AF-A0A8D8IQU4-F1
#
_entry.id   AF-A0A8D8IQU4-F1
#
_cell.length_a   1.000
_cell.length_b   1.000
_cell.length_c   1.000
_cell.angle_alpha   90.00
_cell.angle_beta   90.00
_cell.angle_gamma   90.00
#
_symmetry.space_group_name_H-M   'P 1'
#
loop_
_entity.id
_entity.type
_entity.pdbx_description
1 polymer ?
#
loop_
_entity_poly.entity_id
_entity_poly.type
_entity_poly.pdbx_seq_one_letter_code
_entity_poly.pdbx_strand_id
1 'polypeptide(L)'
;MSEAAIMNRIFRYFMKFHGFFIAFCTIFFTSVIIVTSFTGRDLHEEPFIIEEEYEAVQRYPILIQVESALWLCASVILAVGLYKENKSYLTPFMALFIIDGAVVIVQEVVNLCTGRGSELANIEPRQLFVMILVNVYVLVSLVVLYRMFAKGPLLPTTQNNFVRFDNERDVESQQTAQQPAQPQSRS
;
A
#
# COMPACT_ATOMS: atom_id res chain seq x y z
N MET A 1 -16.04 23.42 15.12
CA MET A 1 -15.13 22.37 14.58
C MET A 1 -13.90 23.13 14.08
N SER A 2 -12.70 22.85 14.59
CA SER A 2 -11.50 23.65 14.24
C SER A 2 -11.10 23.43 12.77
N GLU A 3 -10.58 24.46 12.11
CA GLU A 3 -10.12 24.40 10.71
C GLU A 3 -9.13 23.26 10.46
N ALA A 4 -8.30 22.95 11.45
CA ALA A 4 -7.35 21.83 11.43
C ALA A 4 -8.04 20.45 11.28
N ALA A 5 -9.21 20.25 11.89
CA ALA A 5 -9.97 19.00 11.77
C ALA A 5 -10.58 18.83 10.38
N ILE A 6 -11.02 19.94 9.76
CA ILE A 6 -11.56 19.96 8.40
C ILE A 6 -10.43 19.67 7.39
N MET A 7 -9.28 20.33 7.55
CA MET A 7 -8.11 20.15 6.68
C MET A 7 -7.59 18.70 6.70
N ASN A 8 -7.54 18.07 7.87
CA ASN A 8 -7.11 16.67 8.00
C ASN A 8 -8.09 15.71 7.31
N ARG A 9 -9.39 15.99 7.39
CA ARG A 9 -10.42 15.20 6.69
C ARG A 9 -10.30 15.34 5.17
N ILE A 10 -10.11 16.56 4.67
CA ILE A 10 -9.91 16.83 3.23
C ILE A 10 -8.63 16.13 2.73
N PHE A 11 -7.52 16.26 3.46
CA PHE A 11 -6.26 15.59 3.14
C PHE A 11 -6.42 14.07 3.07
N ARG A 12 -7.17 13.46 3.99
CA ARG A 12 -7.45 12.03 3.98
C ARG A 12 -8.25 11.60 2.74
N TYR A 13 -9.25 12.37 2.32
CA TYR A 13 -9.99 12.06 1.08
C TYR A 13 -9.11 12.23 -0.16
N PHE A 14 -8.30 13.28 -0.20
CA PHE A 14 -7.35 13.54 -1.28
C PHE A 14 -6.33 12.40 -1.44
N MET A 15 -5.72 11.96 -0.33
CA MET A 15 -4.78 10.83 -0.36
C MET A 15 -5.43 9.52 -0.77
N LYS A 16 -6.68 9.27 -0.35
CA LYS A 16 -7.44 8.10 -0.81
C LYS A 16 -7.73 8.15 -2.29
N PHE A 17 -8.11 9.32 -2.83
CA PHE A 17 -8.31 9.52 -4.26
C PHE A 17 -7.05 9.16 -5.04
N HIS A 18 -5.88 9.63 -4.60
CA HIS A 18 -4.62 9.26 -5.23
C HIS A 18 -4.29 7.77 -5.13
N GLY A 19 -4.56 7.13 -3.99
CA GLY A 19 -4.44 5.68 -3.88
C GLY A 19 -5.33 4.92 -4.86
N PHE A 20 -6.60 5.33 -5.01
CA PHE A 20 -7.53 4.73 -5.96
C PHE A 20 -7.11 5.00 -7.41
N PHE A 21 -6.60 6.20 -7.68
CA PHE A 21 -6.08 6.55 -9.00
C PHE A 21 -4.88 5.69 -9.38
N ILE A 22 -3.94 5.48 -8.45
CA ILE A 22 -2.80 4.56 -8.65
C ILE A 22 -3.32 3.15 -8.96
N ALA A 23 -4.21 2.60 -8.12
CA ALA A 23 -4.76 1.26 -8.33
C ALA A 23 -5.52 1.13 -9.66
N PHE A 24 -6.28 2.16 -10.05
CA PHE A 24 -7.01 2.19 -11.31
C PHE A 24 -6.05 2.20 -12.51
N CYS A 25 -5.04 3.08 -12.50
CA CYS A 25 -4.04 3.16 -13.55
C CYS A 25 -3.25 1.85 -13.67
N THR A 26 -2.82 1.26 -12.56
CA THR A 26 -2.07 -0.01 -12.61
C THR A 26 -2.94 -1.15 -13.13
N ILE A 27 -4.20 -1.27 -12.70
CA ILE A 27 -5.13 -2.27 -13.25
C ILE A 27 -5.32 -2.05 -14.76
N PHE A 28 -5.53 -0.81 -15.19
CA PHE A 28 -5.71 -0.49 -16.60
C PHE A 28 -4.48 -0.88 -17.44
N PHE A 29 -3.28 -0.40 -17.07
CA PHE A 29 -2.06 -0.69 -17.81
C PHE A 29 -1.69 -2.18 -17.80
N THR A 30 -1.81 -2.85 -16.65
CA THR A 30 -1.54 -4.30 -16.55
C THR A 30 -2.53 -5.11 -17.38
N SER A 31 -3.79 -4.71 -17.43
CA SER A 31 -4.79 -5.35 -18.29
C SER A 31 -4.44 -5.19 -19.77
N VAL A 32 -4.00 -4.01 -20.19
CA VAL A 32 -3.54 -3.75 -21.55
C VAL A 32 -2.32 -4.62 -21.88
N ILE A 33 -1.33 -4.69 -20.99
CA ILE A 33 -0.13 -5.54 -21.19
C ILE A 33 -0.53 -7.01 -21.34
N ILE A 34 -1.43 -7.51 -20.50
CA ILE A 34 -1.92 -8.89 -20.56
C ILE A 34 -2.62 -9.15 -21.91
N VAL A 35 -3.57 -8.30 -22.30
CA VAL A 35 -4.32 -8.46 -23.56
C VAL A 35 -3.39 -8.40 -24.77
N THR A 36 -2.52 -7.40 -24.85
CA THR A 36 -1.54 -7.28 -25.94
C THR A 36 -0.59 -8.48 -25.99
N SER A 37 -0.19 -9.01 -24.83
CA SER A 37 0.64 -10.21 -24.74
C SER A 37 -0.05 -11.48 -25.27
N PHE A 38 -1.38 -11.57 -25.20
CA PHE A 38 -2.15 -12.67 -25.79
C PHE A 38 -2.41 -12.45 -27.29
N THR A 39 -2.90 -11.28 -27.69
CA THR A 39 -3.20 -10.96 -29.10
C THR A 39 -1.94 -10.96 -29.97
N GLY A 40 -0.79 -10.55 -29.43
CA GLY A 40 0.51 -10.62 -30.11
C GLY A 40 0.98 -12.05 -30.40
N ARG A 41 0.38 -13.08 -29.78
CA ARG A 41 0.65 -14.50 -30.09
C ARG A 41 -0.17 -15.01 -31.26
N ASP A 42 -1.37 -14.48 -31.47
CA ASP A 42 -2.30 -14.93 -32.51
C ASP A 42 -2.01 -14.28 -33.88
N LEU A 43 -1.32 -13.14 -33.92
CA LEU A 43 -0.93 -12.43 -35.15
C LEU A 43 0.34 -13.00 -35.84
N HIS A 44 0.72 -14.23 -35.54
CA HIS A 44 1.92 -14.89 -36.07
C HIS A 44 1.74 -15.47 -37.49
N GLU A 45 1.11 -14.72 -38.40
CA GLU A 45 1.02 -15.09 -39.82
C GLU A 45 1.56 -14.04 -40.80
N GLU A 46 1.99 -12.85 -40.36
CA GLU A 46 2.57 -11.85 -41.28
C GLU A 46 3.86 -11.24 -40.71
N PRO A 47 4.93 -11.11 -41.51
CA PRO A 47 6.23 -10.62 -41.06
C PRO A 47 6.19 -9.08 -41.00
N PHE A 48 5.47 -8.53 -40.04
CA PHE A 48 5.63 -7.13 -39.72
C PHE A 48 6.94 -6.98 -38.94
N ILE A 49 7.83 -6.14 -39.46
CA ILE A 49 9.09 -5.73 -38.82
C ILE A 49 8.69 -5.04 -37.52
N ILE A 50 8.66 -5.80 -36.43
CA ILE A 50 8.47 -5.27 -35.09
C ILE A 50 9.83 -4.70 -34.67
N GLU A 51 9.87 -3.39 -34.48
CA GLU A 51 11.01 -2.66 -33.93
C GLU A 51 11.63 -3.39 -32.73
N GLU A 52 12.96 -3.39 -32.64
CA GLU A 52 13.82 -4.03 -31.62
C GLU A 52 13.37 -3.80 -30.16
N GLU A 53 12.49 -2.83 -29.91
CA GLU A 53 11.92 -2.48 -28.62
C GLU A 53 11.04 -3.58 -27.98
N TYR A 54 10.60 -4.60 -28.74
CA TYR A 54 9.77 -5.72 -28.24
C TYR A 54 10.50 -7.06 -28.09
N GLU A 55 11.82 -7.13 -28.28
CA GLU A 55 12.55 -8.39 -28.16
C GLU A 55 12.49 -8.99 -26.73
N ALA A 56 12.55 -8.16 -25.69
CA ALA A 56 12.44 -8.63 -24.31
C ALA A 56 11.06 -9.26 -24.02
N VAL A 57 10.01 -8.72 -24.63
CA VAL A 57 8.62 -9.21 -24.51
C VAL A 57 8.45 -10.57 -25.18
N GLN A 58 9.13 -10.78 -26.31
CA GLN A 58 9.14 -12.06 -27.02
C GLN A 58 10.08 -13.11 -26.40
N ARG A 59 11.14 -12.69 -25.69
CA ARG A 59 12.14 -13.61 -25.13
C ARG A 59 11.69 -14.28 -23.82
N TYR A 60 10.82 -13.63 -23.04
CA TYR A 60 10.25 -14.19 -21.80
C TYR A 60 8.75 -13.90 -21.61
N PRO A 61 7.88 -14.35 -22.55
CA PRO A 61 6.45 -14.02 -22.54
C PRO A 61 5.71 -14.56 -21.31
N ILE A 62 6.22 -15.62 -20.68
CA ILE A 62 5.64 -16.18 -19.44
C ILE A 62 5.97 -15.30 -18.23
N LEU A 63 7.21 -14.76 -18.14
CA LEU A 63 7.60 -13.92 -17.00
C LEU A 63 6.77 -12.64 -16.96
N ILE A 64 6.59 -11.99 -18.11
CA ILE A 64 5.80 -10.75 -18.22
C ILE A 64 4.34 -10.99 -17.86
N GLN A 65 3.78 -12.15 -18.24
CA GLN A 65 2.41 -12.48 -17.85
C GLN A 65 2.27 -12.75 -16.35
N VAL A 66 3.21 -13.49 -15.76
CA VAL A 66 3.22 -13.74 -14.31
C VAL A 66 3.38 -12.43 -13.54
N GLU A 67 4.30 -11.58 -13.96
CA GLU A 67 4.54 -10.26 -13.38
C GLU A 67 3.29 -9.37 -13.49
N SER A 68 2.69 -9.30 -14.68
CA SER A 68 1.46 -8.52 -14.91
C SER A 68 0.29 -9.05 -14.06
N ALA A 69 0.17 -10.37 -13.89
CA ALA A 69 -0.84 -10.98 -13.03
C ALA A 69 -0.61 -10.64 -11.55
N LEU A 70 0.64 -10.66 -11.07
CA LEU A 70 1.00 -10.25 -9.72
C LEU A 70 0.65 -8.78 -9.47
N TRP A 71 0.97 -7.90 -10.41
CA TRP A 71 0.60 -6.48 -10.34
C TRP A 71 -0.91 -6.27 -10.33
N LEU A 72 -1.65 -7.01 -11.15
CA LEU A 72 -3.11 -6.93 -11.20
C LEU A 72 -3.73 -7.39 -9.87
N CYS A 73 -3.31 -8.54 -9.34
CA CYS A 73 -3.74 -9.03 -8.03
C CYS A 73 -3.40 -8.03 -6.91
N ALA A 74 -2.17 -7.53 -6.86
CA ALA A 74 -1.74 -6.55 -5.87
C ALA A 74 -2.53 -5.25 -5.96
N SER A 75 -2.90 -4.81 -7.16
CA SER A 75 -3.69 -3.59 -7.39
C SER A 75 -5.14 -3.75 -6.93
N VAL A 76 -5.75 -4.92 -7.16
CA VAL A 76 -7.09 -5.22 -6.59
C VAL A 76 -7.03 -5.25 -5.07
N ILE A 77 -5.99 -5.86 -4.50
CA ILE A 77 -5.80 -5.89 -3.04
C ILE A 77 -5.59 -4.46 -2.49
N LEU A 78 -4.84 -3.61 -3.19
CA LEU A 78 -4.69 -2.19 -2.85
C LEU A 78 -6.03 -1.46 -2.85
N ALA A 79 -6.86 -1.65 -3.88
CA ALA A 79 -8.20 -1.06 -3.95
C ALA A 79 -9.10 -1.49 -2.79
N VAL A 80 -9.08 -2.79 -2.43
CA VAL A 80 -9.77 -3.32 -1.25
C VAL A 80 -9.21 -2.71 0.04
N GLY A 81 -7.89 -2.56 0.14
CA GLY A 81 -7.21 -1.94 1.27
C GLY A 81 -7.56 -0.47 1.48
N LEU A 82 -7.73 0.27 0.38
CA LEU A 82 -8.19 1.66 0.40
C LEU A 82 -9.65 1.77 0.84
N TYR A 83 -10.51 0.86 0.36
CA TYR A 83 -11.92 0.79 0.78
C TYR A 83 -12.07 0.42 2.27
N LYS A 84 -11.30 -0.58 2.74
CA LYS A 84 -11.31 -1.04 4.13
C LYS A 84 -10.45 -0.21 5.09
N GLU A 85 -9.73 0.80 4.59
CA GLU A 85 -8.75 1.61 5.35
C GLU A 85 -7.75 0.77 6.17
N ASN A 86 -7.32 -0.38 5.65
CA ASN A 86 -6.47 -1.32 6.40
C ASN A 86 -5.09 -1.47 5.73
N LYS A 87 -4.05 -1.09 6.46
CA LYS A 87 -2.64 -1.12 6.04
C LYS A 87 -2.14 -2.50 5.59
N SER A 88 -2.72 -3.59 6.12
CA SER A 88 -2.28 -4.95 5.80
C SER A 88 -2.45 -5.25 4.30
N TYR A 89 -3.49 -4.69 3.69
CA TYR A 89 -3.76 -4.82 2.26
C TYR A 89 -2.92 -3.86 1.38
N LEU A 90 -2.24 -2.86 1.96
CA LEU A 90 -1.31 -2.01 1.20
C LEU A 90 0.07 -2.66 1.06
N THR A 91 0.40 -3.51 2.02
CA THR A 91 1.69 -4.20 2.13
C THR A 91 2.05 -4.99 0.86
N PRO A 92 1.18 -5.84 0.26
CA PRO A 92 1.56 -6.60 -0.93
C PRO A 92 1.91 -5.70 -2.12
N PHE A 93 1.16 -4.62 -2.36
CA PHE A 93 1.46 -3.68 -3.44
C PHE A 93 2.78 -2.93 -3.20
N MET A 94 3.02 -2.45 -1.96
CA MET A 94 4.29 -1.80 -1.64
C MET A 94 5.49 -2.75 -1.74
N ALA A 95 5.34 -3.99 -1.28
CA ALA A 95 6.40 -4.99 -1.38
C ALA A 95 6.74 -5.30 -2.84
N LEU A 96 5.71 -5.51 -3.68
CA LEU A 96 5.88 -5.73 -5.11
C LEU A 96 6.59 -4.54 -5.77
N PHE A 97 6.16 -3.32 -5.49
CA PHE A 97 6.78 -2.09 -6.02
C PHE A 97 8.26 -1.95 -5.65
N ILE A 98 8.64 -2.28 -4.41
CA ILE A 98 10.04 -2.22 -3.97
C ILE A 98 10.88 -3.33 -4.60
N ILE A 99 10.35 -4.55 -4.66
CA ILE A 99 11.04 -5.70 -5.26
C ILE A 99 11.28 -5.42 -6.75
N ASP A 100 10.26 -4.95 -7.45
CA ASP A 100 10.33 -4.61 -8.86
C ASP A 100 11.38 -3.53 -9.14
N GLY A 101 11.35 -2.43 -8.38
CA GLY A 101 12.37 -1.39 -8.46
C GLY A 101 13.78 -1.90 -8.16
N ALA A 102 13.94 -2.82 -7.20
CA ALA A 102 15.23 -3.44 -6.92
C ALA A 102 15.72 -4.34 -8.07
N VAL A 103 14.82 -5.10 -8.71
CA VAL A 103 15.15 -5.92 -9.88
C VAL A 103 15.63 -5.05 -11.03
N VAL A 104 14.96 -3.94 -11.31
CA VAL A 104 15.38 -2.97 -12.36
C VAL A 104 16.78 -2.42 -12.06
N ILE A 105 17.06 -2.02 -10.82
CA ILE A 105 18.38 -1.51 -10.44
C ILE A 105 19.45 -2.59 -10.58
N VAL A 106 19.19 -3.81 -10.10
CA VAL A 106 20.14 -4.93 -10.20
C VAL A 106 20.42 -5.29 -11.65
N GLN A 107 19.38 -5.35 -12.49
CA GLN A 107 19.53 -5.61 -13.92
C GLN A 107 20.41 -4.56 -14.58
N GLU A 108 20.19 -3.29 -14.27
CA GLU A 108 20.98 -2.19 -14.82
C GLU A 108 22.45 -2.25 -14.37
N VAL A 109 22.70 -2.53 -13.09
CA VAL A 109 24.07 -2.73 -12.57
C VAL A 109 24.75 -3.92 -13.25
N VAL A 110 24.05 -5.04 -13.43
CA VAL A 110 24.59 -6.23 -14.10
C VAL A 110 24.92 -5.93 -15.56
N ASN A 111 24.06 -5.19 -16.28
CA ASN A 111 24.32 -4.78 -17.66
C ASN A 111 25.59 -3.94 -17.75
N LEU A 112 25.73 -2.93 -16.89
CA LEU A 112 26.93 -2.09 -16.82
C LEU A 112 28.20 -2.90 -16.48
N CYS A 113 28.11 -3.85 -15.54
CA CYS A 113 29.25 -4.70 -15.15
C CYS A 113 29.64 -5.72 -16.23
N THR A 114 28.70 -6.19 -17.05
CA THR A 114 28.94 -7.15 -18.13
C THR A 114 29.31 -6.50 -19.46
N GLY A 115 29.35 -5.16 -19.51
CA GLY A 115 29.61 -4.39 -20.72
C GLY A 115 28.46 -4.42 -21.72
N ARG A 116 27.28 -4.88 -21.31
CA ARG A 116 26.04 -4.75 -22.10
C ARG A 116 25.57 -3.30 -22.03
N GLY A 117 24.97 -2.82 -23.12
CA GLY A 117 24.36 -1.48 -23.15
C GLY A 117 23.32 -1.32 -22.05
N SER A 118 23.22 -0.10 -21.51
CA SER A 118 22.18 0.26 -20.56
C SER A 118 20.85 0.37 -21.30
N GLU A 119 19.87 -0.43 -20.91
CA GLU A 119 18.50 -0.35 -21.45
C GLU A 119 17.87 1.00 -21.07
N LEU A 120 18.19 1.52 -19.88
CA LEU A 120 17.71 2.83 -19.42
C LEU A 120 18.34 4.00 -20.20
N ALA A 121 19.58 3.84 -20.70
CA ALA A 121 20.25 4.87 -21.48
C ALA A 121 19.72 5.01 -22.90
N ASN A 122 19.01 3.98 -23.41
CA ASN A 122 18.33 4.04 -24.71
C ASN A 122 17.04 4.88 -24.66
N ILE A 123 16.50 5.13 -23.46
CA ILE A 123 15.28 5.93 -23.28
C ILE A 123 15.62 7.42 -23.35
N GLU A 124 14.76 8.21 -24.00
CA GLU A 124 14.92 9.67 -24.04
C GLU A 124 15.04 10.25 -22.62
N PRO A 125 16.03 11.12 -22.32
CA PRO A 125 16.29 11.59 -20.96
C PRO A 125 15.10 12.30 -20.32
N ARG A 126 14.24 12.95 -21.13
CA ARG A 126 12.99 13.54 -20.67
C ARG A 126 12.01 12.48 -20.16
N GLN A 127 11.83 11.40 -20.92
CA GLN A 127 10.94 10.31 -20.56
C GLN A 127 11.46 9.57 -19.31
N LEU A 128 12.77 9.33 -19.24
CA LEU A 128 13.42 8.75 -18.06
C LEU A 128 13.18 9.59 -16.80
N PHE A 129 13.34 10.92 -16.91
CA PHE A 129 13.10 11.84 -15.79
C PHE A 129 11.64 11.78 -15.31
N VAL A 130 10.68 11.79 -16.23
CA VAL A 130 9.25 11.65 -15.89
C VAL A 130 8.97 10.31 -15.23
N MET A 131 9.54 9.21 -15.74
CA MET A 131 9.40 7.88 -15.17
C MET A 131 9.89 7.82 -13.72
N ILE A 132 11.05 8.42 -13.43
CA ILE A 132 11.58 8.51 -12.05
C ILE A 132 10.63 9.31 -11.15
N LEU A 133 10.15 10.47 -11.61
CA LEU A 133 9.23 11.30 -10.84
C LEU A 133 7.91 10.59 -10.52
N VAL A 134 7.35 9.86 -11.48
CA VAL A 134 6.12 9.07 -11.29
C VAL A 134 6.35 7.99 -10.24
N ASN A 135 7.47 7.27 -10.31
CA ASN A 135 7.79 6.23 -9.32
C ASN A 135 7.97 6.80 -7.91
N VAL A 136 8.68 7.93 -7.77
CA VAL A 136 8.83 8.63 -6.48
C VAL A 136 7.47 9.09 -5.96
N TYR A 137 6.63 9.65 -6.82
CA TYR A 137 5.28 10.07 -6.46
C TYR A 137 4.41 8.91 -5.94
N VAL A 138 4.44 7.76 -6.64
CA VAL A 138 3.72 6.54 -6.23
C VAL A 138 4.23 6.08 -4.86
N LEU A 139 5.55 5.97 -4.69
CA LEU A 139 6.16 5.52 -3.44
C LEU A 139 5.76 6.42 -2.26
N VAL A 140 5.89 7.74 -2.41
CA VAL A 140 5.51 8.71 -1.38
C VAL A 140 4.03 8.59 -1.05
N SER A 141 3.17 8.47 -2.06
CA SER A 141 1.73 8.33 -1.88
C SER A 141 1.38 7.08 -1.06
N LEU A 142 2.01 5.95 -1.37
CA LEU A 142 1.83 4.69 -0.65
C LEU A 142 2.35 4.76 0.79
N VAL A 143 3.51 5.38 1.03
CA VAL A 143 4.07 5.57 2.37
C VAL A 143 3.13 6.43 3.22
N VAL A 144 2.61 7.53 2.67
CA VAL A 144 1.65 8.40 3.36
C VAL A 144 0.36 7.64 3.67
N LEU A 145 -0.18 6.89 2.70
CA LEU A 145 -1.37 6.03 2.91
C LEU A 145 -1.14 4.98 3.99
N TYR A 146 0.01 4.28 3.97
CA TYR A 146 0.39 3.28 4.96
C TYR A 146 0.46 3.88 6.36
N ARG A 147 1.12 5.04 6.51
CA ARG A 147 1.21 5.77 7.78
C ARG A 147 -0.16 6.29 8.24
N MET A 148 -1.00 6.71 7.30
CA MET A 148 -2.35 7.21 7.58
C MET A 148 -3.26 6.09 8.12
N PHE A 149 -3.22 4.90 7.52
CA PHE A 149 -3.99 3.74 7.99
C PHE A 149 -3.41 3.10 9.25
N ALA A 150 -2.10 3.24 9.51
CA ALA A 150 -1.48 2.77 10.75
C ALA A 150 -1.90 3.57 12.00
N LYS A 151 -2.28 4.84 11.85
CA LYS A 151 -2.72 5.71 12.96
C LYS A 151 -4.20 5.51 13.35
N GLY A 152 -4.90 4.56 12.72
CA GLY A 152 -6.33 4.31 12.94
C GLY A 152 -7.24 5.40 12.35
N PRO A 153 -8.58 5.22 12.42
CA PRO A 153 -9.50 6.30 12.14
C PRO A 153 -9.16 7.43 13.10
N LEU A 154 -8.81 8.61 12.55
CA LEU A 154 -8.84 9.83 13.34
C LEU A 154 -10.32 10.13 13.57
N LEU A 155 -10.97 9.34 14.43
CA LEU A 155 -12.03 9.87 15.25
C LEU A 155 -11.45 11.15 15.82
N PRO A 156 -12.16 12.29 15.72
CA PRO A 156 -11.72 13.45 16.48
C PRO A 156 -11.54 12.91 17.88
N THR A 157 -10.35 13.11 18.46
CA THR A 157 -10.21 13.04 19.90
C THR A 157 -11.15 14.11 20.39
N THR A 158 -12.44 13.76 20.53
CA THR A 158 -13.31 14.34 21.52
C THR A 158 -12.51 14.13 22.77
N GLN A 159 -11.87 15.23 23.16
CA GLN A 159 -11.17 15.46 24.39
C GLN A 159 -12.21 15.38 25.51
N ASN A 160 -12.95 14.28 25.57
CA ASN A 160 -13.85 13.93 26.64
C ASN A 160 -12.93 13.21 27.62
N ASN A 161 -12.21 14.05 28.34
CA ASN A 161 -11.45 13.75 29.54
C ASN A 161 -12.42 13.25 30.62
N PHE A 162 -13.10 12.13 30.37
CA PHE A 162 -13.81 11.39 31.40
C PHE A 162 -12.76 10.60 32.15
N VAL A 163 -12.20 11.28 33.15
CA VAL A 163 -11.70 10.64 34.35
C VAL A 163 -12.83 9.73 34.85
N ARG A 164 -12.78 8.44 34.52
CA ARG A 164 -13.52 7.44 35.28
C ARG A 164 -12.86 7.42 36.65
N PHE A 165 -13.51 8.03 37.63
CA PHE A 165 -13.16 7.83 39.02
C PHE A 165 -13.46 6.36 39.33
N ASP A 166 -12.41 5.58 39.58
CA ASP A 166 -12.54 4.23 40.14
C ASP A 166 -13.06 4.38 41.58
N ASN A 167 -14.39 4.44 41.71
CA ASN A 167 -15.11 4.46 42.99
C ASN A 167 -15.16 3.06 43.64
N GLU A 168 -14.09 2.27 43.52
CA GLU A 168 -14.03 0.90 44.08
C GLU A 168 -13.17 0.81 45.35
N ARG A 169 -12.56 1.90 45.82
CA ARG A 169 -11.71 1.87 47.03
C ARG A 169 -12.36 2.33 48.33
N ASP A 170 -13.56 2.90 48.29
CA ASP A 170 -14.17 3.49 49.50
C ASP A 170 -15.32 2.65 50.11
N VAL A 171 -15.69 1.51 49.53
CA VAL A 171 -16.81 0.68 50.05
C VAL A 171 -16.33 -0.51 50.91
N GLU A 172 -15.09 -0.98 50.77
CA GLU A 172 -14.59 -2.12 51.58
C GLU A 172 -14.02 -1.71 52.95
N SER A 173 -13.74 -0.43 53.19
CA SER A 173 -13.12 0.04 54.45
C SER A 173 -14.10 0.41 55.57
N GLN A 174 -15.42 0.26 55.38
CA GLN A 174 -16.42 0.57 56.43
C GLN A 174 -17.21 -0.63 56.98
N GLN A 175 -17.03 -1.85 56.48
CA GLN A 175 -17.77 -3.03 56.99
C GLN A 175 -17.04 -3.88 58.05
N THR A 176 -15.77 -3.59 58.35
CA THR A 176 -14.99 -4.41 59.31
C THR A 176 -15.01 -3.90 60.75
N ALA A 177 -15.80 -2.88 61.08
CA ALA A 177 -15.81 -2.25 62.40
C ALA A 177 -17.18 -2.28 63.10
N GLN A 178 -17.84 -3.44 63.17
CA GLN A 178 -18.85 -3.70 64.21
C GLN A 178 -19.23 -5.19 64.29
N GLN A 179 -18.51 -5.94 65.14
CA GLN A 179 -19.02 -7.16 65.77
C GLN A 179 -19.31 -6.85 67.24
N PRO A 180 -20.56 -6.96 67.72
CA PRO A 180 -20.87 -6.95 69.14
C PRO A 180 -20.63 -8.33 69.75
N ALA A 181 -20.07 -8.34 70.96
CA ALA A 181 -19.81 -9.53 71.77
C ALA A 181 -21.11 -10.31 72.08
N GLN A 182 -21.07 -11.63 71.87
CA GLN A 182 -22.09 -12.56 72.37
C GLN A 182 -21.73 -13.06 73.79
N PRO A 183 -22.70 -13.16 74.73
CA PRO A 183 -22.53 -13.85 76.00
C PRO A 183 -23.21 -15.23 75.99
N GLN A 184 -22.55 -16.27 76.53
CA GLN A 184 -23.12 -17.53 77.07
C GLN A 184 -21.95 -18.48 77.42
N SER A 185 -21.92 -19.31 78.45
CA SER A 185 -22.77 -19.60 79.60
C SER A 185 -21.95 -20.47 80.56
N ARG A 186 -22.06 -20.25 81.88
CA ARG A 186 -21.48 -21.10 82.92
C ARG A 186 -22.10 -22.50 82.93
N SER A 187 -21.25 -23.50 83.12
CA SER A 187 -21.51 -24.72 83.90
C SER A 187 -20.28 -25.00 84.75
#